data_AF-A0A183BDV0-F1
#
_entry.id   AF-A0A183BDV0-F1
#
_cell.length_a   1.000
_cell.length_b   1.000
_cell.length_c   1.000
_cell.angle_alpha   90.00
_cell.angle_beta   90.00
_cell.angle_gamma   90.00
#
_symmetry.space_group_name_H-M   'P 1'
#
loop_
_entity.id
_entity.type
_entity.pdbx_description
1 polymer ?
#
loop_
_entity_poly.entity_id
_entity_poly.type
_entity_poly.pdbx_seq_one_letter_code
_entity_poly.pdbx_strand_id
1 'polypeptide(L)'
;MAGDNENEQNGLSAASFWEYRGHQKTVKRVEAANKLCSELSLMIHERAELERMYAANLKRWTARWLNFLDSGLVYGSSMSPWKGLCQEAEAISNAHQVSELIHCIP
;
A
#
# COMPACT_ATOMS: atom_id res chain seq x y z
N MET A 1 33.70 -23.94 19.33
CA MET A 1 33.98 -24.46 17.97
C MET A 1 33.03 -23.70 17.05
N ALA A 2 33.46 -22.54 16.54
CA ALA A 2 33.94 -22.41 15.15
C ALA A 2 32.93 -23.09 14.21
N GLY A 3 32.00 -22.41 13.58
CA GLY A 3 32.19 -21.22 12.76
C GLY A 3 32.27 -21.66 11.30
N ASP A 4 31.15 -22.07 10.72
CA ASP A 4 30.92 -22.39 9.30
C ASP A 4 29.41 -22.14 9.08
N ASN A 5 28.89 -21.33 8.15
CA ASN A 5 29.45 -20.86 6.90
C ASN A 5 28.61 -19.66 6.38
N GLU A 6 28.77 -18.48 6.97
CA GLU A 6 28.24 -17.22 6.40
C GLU A 6 28.99 -16.79 5.11
N ASN A 7 29.86 -17.67 4.57
CA ASN A 7 30.73 -17.40 3.43
C ASN A 7 30.38 -18.16 2.14
N GLU A 8 29.29 -18.94 2.09
CA GLU A 8 28.86 -19.61 0.85
C GLU A 8 28.06 -18.69 -0.10
N GLN A 9 27.83 -17.44 0.32
CA GLN A 9 27.17 -16.42 -0.50
C GLN A 9 28.12 -15.70 -1.46
N ASN A 10 29.45 -15.81 -1.25
CA ASN A 10 30.45 -15.06 -2.02
C ASN A 10 31.31 -15.95 -2.96
N GLY A 11 31.22 -17.29 -2.86
CA GLY A 11 31.99 -18.24 -3.68
C GLY A 11 31.30 -18.71 -4.98
N LEU A 12 30.00 -18.45 -5.15
CA LEU A 12 29.23 -18.81 -6.35
C LEU A 12 29.30 -17.74 -7.45
N SER A 13 30.40 -16.99 -7.47
CA SER A 13 30.83 -16.23 -8.64
C SER A 13 31.10 -17.23 -9.77
N ALA A 14 30.11 -17.40 -10.67
CA ALA A 14 30.22 -18.05 -11.97
C ALA A 14 30.37 -19.59 -12.09
N ALA A 15 29.92 -20.42 -11.14
CA ALA A 15 29.77 -21.86 -11.42
C ALA A 15 28.73 -22.10 -12.53
N SER A 16 29.06 -22.93 -13.52
CA SER A 16 28.19 -23.19 -14.67
C SER A 16 26.93 -23.92 -14.23
N PHE A 17 25.78 -23.62 -14.86
CA PHE A 17 24.52 -24.31 -14.56
C PHE A 17 24.64 -25.84 -14.68
N TRP A 18 25.48 -26.30 -15.62
CA TRP A 18 25.68 -27.72 -15.92
C TRP A 18 26.69 -28.42 -15.01
N GLU A 19 27.39 -27.70 -14.13
CA GLU A 19 28.29 -28.32 -13.15
C GLU A 19 27.50 -28.96 -12.01
N TYR A 20 28.15 -29.86 -11.28
CA TYR A 20 27.54 -30.48 -10.10
C TYR A 20 27.04 -29.38 -9.14
N ARG A 21 25.75 -29.44 -8.80
CA ARG A 21 25.03 -28.44 -7.99
C ARG A 21 24.87 -27.04 -8.62
N GLY A 22 25.22 -26.84 -9.89
CA GLY A 22 25.04 -25.56 -10.60
C GLY A 22 23.60 -25.07 -10.71
N HIS A 23 22.61 -25.97 -10.72
CA HIS A 23 21.18 -25.64 -10.78
C HIS A 23 20.56 -25.22 -9.44
N GLN A 24 21.28 -25.33 -8.32
CA GLN A 24 20.74 -25.08 -6.98
C GLN A 24 20.16 -23.67 -6.82
N LYS A 25 20.72 -22.67 -7.51
CA LYS A 25 20.18 -21.29 -7.51
C LYS A 25 18.74 -21.25 -8.05
N THR A 26 18.44 -22.04 -9.09
CA THR A 26 17.11 -22.10 -9.70
C THR A 26 16.09 -22.74 -8.75
N VAL A 27 16.49 -23.78 -8.01
CA VAL A 27 15.64 -24.42 -6.98
C VAL A 27 15.38 -23.46 -5.81
N LYS A 28 16.45 -22.83 -5.27
CA LYS A 28 16.34 -21.81 -4.21
C LYS A 28 15.42 -20.65 -4.61
N ARG A 29 15.40 -20.26 -5.88
CA ARG A 29 14.49 -19.21 -6.38
C ARG A 29 13.02 -19.60 -6.27
N VAL A 30 12.68 -20.86 -6.54
CA VAL A 30 11.30 -21.37 -6.40
C VAL A 30 10.92 -21.46 -4.92
N GLU A 31 11.83 -21.92 -4.06
CA GLU A 31 11.60 -21.94 -2.60
C GLU A 31 11.36 -20.54 -2.03
N ALA A 32 12.10 -19.54 -2.52
CA ALA A 32 11.92 -18.14 -2.13
C ALA A 32 10.63 -17.51 -2.68
N ALA A 33 10.02 -18.07 -3.73
CA ALA A 33 8.85 -17.48 -4.38
C ALA A 33 7.62 -17.43 -3.46
N ASN A 34 7.39 -18.48 -2.66
CA ASN A 34 6.26 -18.50 -1.71
C ASN A 34 6.38 -17.36 -0.67
N LYS A 35 7.58 -17.18 -0.13
CA LYS A 35 7.86 -16.07 0.79
C LYS A 35 7.64 -14.73 0.09
N LEU A 36 8.13 -14.56 -1.14
CA LEU A 36 7.95 -13.32 -1.88
C LEU A 36 6.47 -12.99 -2.14
N CYS A 37 5.65 -13.97 -2.50
CA CYS A 37 4.20 -13.77 -2.65
C CYS A 37 3.54 -13.31 -1.35
N SER A 38 3.97 -13.88 -0.21
CA SER A 38 3.47 -13.48 1.10
C SER A 38 3.86 -12.03 1.45
N GLU A 39 5.12 -11.66 1.23
CA GLU A 39 5.59 -10.28 1.45
C GLU A 39 4.89 -9.27 0.51
N LEU A 40 4.67 -9.65 -0.75
CA LEU A 40 3.93 -8.82 -1.71
C LEU A 40 2.50 -8.58 -1.25
N SER A 41 1.81 -9.62 -0.78
CA SER A 41 0.46 -9.50 -0.23
C SER A 41 0.44 -8.58 1.00
N LEU A 42 1.39 -8.73 1.91
CA LEU A 42 1.51 -7.87 3.09
C LEU A 42 1.73 -6.40 2.70
N MET A 43 2.66 -6.13 1.79
CA MET A 43 2.93 -4.76 1.31
C MET A 43 1.68 -4.12 0.72
N ILE A 44 0.89 -4.86 -0.06
CA ILE A 44 -0.34 -4.34 -0.63
C ILE A 44 -1.39 -4.06 0.46
N HIS A 45 -1.50 -4.94 1.46
CA HIS A 45 -2.39 -4.69 2.61
C HIS A 45 -1.99 -3.44 3.39
N GLU A 46 -0.69 -3.24 3.64
CA GLU A 46 -0.17 -2.02 4.28
C GLU A 46 -0.51 -0.77 3.45
N ARG A 47 -0.35 -0.86 2.12
CA ARG A 47 -0.71 0.23 1.21
C ARG A 47 -2.21 0.55 1.23
N ALA A 48 -3.06 -0.47 1.27
CA ALA A 48 -4.51 -0.33 1.34
C ALA A 48 -4.94 0.32 2.67
N GLU A 49 -4.33 -0.08 3.78
CA GLU A 49 -4.59 0.52 5.09
C GLU A 49 -4.29 2.03 5.12
N LEU A 50 -3.21 2.46 4.46
CA LEU A 50 -2.92 3.89 4.30
C LEU A 50 -4.02 4.64 3.53
N GLU A 51 -4.53 4.06 2.44
CA GLU A 51 -5.65 4.67 1.69
C GLU A 51 -6.91 4.78 2.55
N ARG A 52 -7.22 3.71 3.30
CA ARG A 52 -8.37 3.65 4.20
C ARG A 52 -8.33 4.76 5.24
N MET A 53 -7.18 4.94 5.88
CA MET A 53 -6.98 5.98 6.88
C MET A 53 -7.09 7.38 6.26
N TYR A 54 -6.53 7.59 5.08
CA TYR A 54 -6.63 8.87 4.36
C TYR A 54 -8.09 9.21 4.02
N ALA A 55 -8.82 8.26 3.43
CA ALA A 55 -10.23 8.43 3.10
C ALA A 55 -11.07 8.73 4.34
N ALA A 56 -10.88 7.99 5.44
CA ALA A 56 -11.59 8.20 6.70
C ALA A 56 -11.30 9.58 7.32
N ASN A 57 -10.04 10.02 7.26
CA ASN A 57 -9.65 11.35 7.73
C ASN A 57 -10.29 12.46 6.91
N LEU A 58 -10.38 12.31 5.59
CA LEU A 58 -11.08 13.24 4.72
C LEU A 58 -12.58 13.31 5.06
N LYS A 59 -13.28 12.17 5.22
CA LYS A 59 -14.71 12.19 5.62
C LYS A 59 -14.92 12.92 6.95
N ARG A 60 -14.08 12.64 7.94
CA ARG A 60 -14.16 13.30 9.26
C ARG A 60 -13.90 14.81 9.15
N TRP A 61 -12.91 15.20 8.35
CA TRP A 61 -12.60 16.60 8.10
C TRP A 61 -13.75 17.32 7.41
N THR A 62 -14.33 16.73 6.36
CA THR A 62 -15.46 17.30 5.63
C THR A 62 -16.68 17.45 6.55
N ALA A 63 -17.05 16.41 7.29
CA ALA A 63 -18.20 16.47 8.21
C ALA A 63 -18.05 17.60 9.25
N ARG A 64 -16.85 17.77 9.82
CA ARG A 64 -16.56 18.86 10.75
C ARG A 64 -16.75 20.23 10.11
N TRP A 65 -16.26 20.41 8.88
CA TRP A 65 -16.36 21.69 8.18
C TRP A 65 -17.77 22.00 7.69
N LEU A 66 -18.52 21.00 7.22
CA LEU A 66 -19.93 21.19 6.87
C LEU A 66 -20.74 21.64 8.09
N ASN A 67 -20.58 20.97 9.24
CA ASN A 67 -21.21 21.39 10.50
C ASN A 67 -20.83 22.83 10.90
N PHE A 68 -19.58 23.24 10.69
CA PHE A 68 -19.14 24.62 10.94
C PHE A 68 -19.81 25.61 9.97
N LEU A 69 -19.91 25.28 8.67
CA LEU A 69 -20.55 26.13 7.68
C LEU A 69 -22.06 26.28 7.94
N ASP A 70 -22.69 25.23 8.47
CA ASP A 70 -24.10 25.24 8.87
C ASP A 70 -24.39 26.13 10.09
N SER A 71 -23.36 26.62 10.80
CA SER A 71 -23.51 27.63 11.87
C SER A 71 -23.99 29.00 11.37
N GLY A 72 -23.97 29.24 10.05
CA GLY A 72 -24.45 30.48 9.43
C GLY A 72 -23.46 31.64 9.43
N LEU A 73 -22.22 31.44 9.90
CA LEU A 73 -21.16 32.46 9.91
C LEU A 73 -20.70 32.87 8.50
N VAL A 74 -20.81 31.98 7.52
CA VAL A 74 -20.48 32.22 6.11
C VAL A 74 -21.74 32.03 5.28
N TYR A 75 -22.07 32.98 4.41
CA TYR A 75 -23.34 33.00 3.69
C TYR A 75 -23.20 33.61 2.28
N GLY A 76 -24.22 33.40 1.46
CA GLY A 76 -24.25 33.92 0.09
C GLY A 76 -23.18 33.31 -0.80
N SER A 77 -22.67 34.10 -1.76
CA SER A 77 -21.67 33.63 -2.74
C SER A 77 -20.34 33.20 -2.11
N SER A 78 -19.97 33.77 -0.95
CA SER A 78 -18.75 33.41 -0.25
C SER A 78 -18.79 32.00 0.35
N MET A 79 -19.97 31.40 0.53
CA MET A 79 -20.14 30.03 1.04
C MET A 79 -19.85 28.96 -0.01
N SER A 80 -20.06 29.28 -1.29
CA SER A 80 -19.95 28.31 -2.39
C SER A 80 -18.57 27.67 -2.53
N PRO A 81 -17.44 28.43 -2.45
CA PRO A 81 -16.11 27.84 -2.53
C PRO A 81 -15.83 26.85 -1.38
N TRP A 82 -16.28 27.14 -0.16
CA TRP A 82 -16.09 26.25 0.99
C TRP A 82 -16.85 24.94 0.84
N LYS A 83 -18.09 25.00 0.36
CA LYS A 83 -18.87 23.80 0.04
C LYS A 83 -18.24 23.01 -1.10
N GLY A 84 -17.72 23.69 -2.12
CA GLY A 84 -16.98 23.05 -3.22
C GLY A 84 -15.74 22.30 -2.72
N LEU A 85 -14.98 22.87 -1.80
CA LEU A 85 -13.81 22.20 -1.20
C LEU A 85 -14.22 20.94 -0.40
N CYS A 86 -15.33 21.02 0.34
CA CYS A 86 -15.88 19.88 1.07
C CYS A 86 -16.34 18.76 0.13
N GLN A 87 -17.02 19.12 -0.97
CA GLN A 87 -17.49 18.19 -2.00
C GLN A 87 -16.32 17.49 -2.70
N GLU A 88 -15.27 18.23 -3.05
CA GLU A 88 -14.07 17.66 -3.66
C GLU A 88 -13.37 16.68 -2.70
N ALA A 89 -13.24 17.05 -1.43
CA ALA A 89 -12.67 16.16 -0.41
C ALA A 89 -13.48 14.87 -0.22
N GLU A 90 -14.82 14.94 -0.31
CA GLU A 90 -15.69 13.75 -0.31
C GLU A 90 -15.51 12.89 -1.55
N ALA A 91 -15.39 13.50 -2.74
CA ALA A 91 -15.15 12.78 -3.98
C ALA A 91 -13.80 12.02 -3.94
N ILE A 92 -12.74 12.69 -3.47
CA ILE A 92 -11.42 12.08 -3.27
C ILE A 92 -11.53 10.95 -2.23
N SER A 93 -12.18 11.19 -1.08
CA SER A 93 -12.37 10.15 -0.07
C SER A 93 -13.05 8.90 -0.62
N ASN A 94 -14.09 9.06 -1.44
CA ASN A 94 -14.79 7.94 -2.08
C ASN A 94 -13.90 7.22 -3.11
N ALA A 95 -13.10 7.96 -3.89
CA ALA A 95 -12.14 7.36 -4.82
C ALA A 95 -11.10 6.48 -4.09
N HIS A 96 -10.58 6.95 -2.95
CA HIS A 96 -9.66 6.18 -2.10
C HIS A 96 -10.32 5.00 -1.38
N GLN A 97 -11.64 4.98 -1.19
CA GLN A 97 -12.38 3.79 -0.72
C GLN A 97 -12.60 2.77 -1.83
N VAL A 98 -12.78 3.21 -3.07
CA VAL A 98 -12.98 2.30 -4.22
C VAL A 98 -11.67 1.63 -4.65
N SER A 99 -10.51 2.25 -4.44
CA SER A 99 -9.22 1.58 -4.65
C SER A 99 -9.01 0.36 -3.74
N GLU A 100 -9.73 0.26 -2.62
CA GLU A 100 -9.77 -0.94 -1.77
C GLU A 100 -10.49 -2.12 -2.45
N LEU A 101 -11.49 -1.86 -3.31
CA LEU A 101 -12.34 -2.91 -3.92
C LEU A 101 -11.65 -3.70 -5.04
N ILE A 102 -10.58 -3.16 -5.65
CA ILE A 102 -9.84 -3.85 -6.72
C ILE A 102 -9.04 -5.06 -6.16
N HIS A 103 -8.89 -5.18 -4.84
CA HIS A 103 -8.16 -6.27 -4.19
C HIS A 103 -9.02 -7.38 -3.58
N CYS A 104 -10.35 -7.36 -3.77
CA CYS A 104 -11.24 -8.48 -3.41
C CYS A 104 -11.38 -9.54 -4.52
N ILE A 105 -10.40 -9.69 -5.41
CA ILE A 105 -10.30 -10.90 -6.24
C ILE A 105 -9.69 -11.99 -5.35
N PRO A 106 -10.43 -13.08 -5.06
CA PRO A 106 -9.93 -14.20 -4.25
C PRO A 106 -8.74 -14.92 -4.89
#